data_AF-A0A510L924-F1
#
_entry.id   AF-A0A510L924-F1
#
_cell.length_a   1.000
_cell.length_b   1.000
_cell.length_c   1.000
_cell.angle_alpha   90.00
_cell.angle_beta   90.00
_cell.angle_gamma   90.00
#
_symmetry.space_group_name_H-M   'P 1'
#
loop_
_entity.id
_entity.type
_entity.pdbx_description
1 polymer ?
#
loop_
_entity_poly.entity_id
_entity_poly.type
_entity_poly.pdbx_seq_one_letter_code
_entity_poly.pdbx_strand_id
1 'polypeptide(L)'
;MFFYYKKVVAIIVSFFYILANHSFYNSVFNEYTNDKLFQISTWLGVMEVIFWIMLFYSVFYLENKDIKFDDKKEIAEKEVKKDIRDLIICFSIFIISLICVDISRVILQSSPYINDTVSTVNSYVWLVGGTRVLFIFSSIVFGFIAASRRNIFLIIVSVINFIVSIMIWLDFDGNVTAIMRIVIAILAIIYYLLLKDNNDSHYKEKVTK
;
A
#
# COMPACT_ATOMS: atom_id res chain seq x y z
N MET A 1 1.94 -3.66 25.49
CA MET A 1 0.58 -3.10 25.29
C MET A 1 0.47 -2.24 24.03
N PHE A 2 1.35 -1.27 23.79
CA PHE A 2 1.31 -0.39 22.60
C PHE A 2 1.45 -1.11 21.24
N PHE A 3 2.28 -2.15 21.16
CA PHE A 3 2.44 -2.97 19.94
C PHE A 3 1.20 -3.79 19.59
N TYR A 4 0.55 -4.40 20.58
CA TYR A 4 -0.68 -5.17 20.38
C TYR A 4 -1.80 -4.27 19.86
N TYR A 5 -1.95 -3.07 20.42
CA TYR A 5 -2.92 -2.08 19.95
C TYR A 5 -2.68 -1.68 18.50
N LYS A 6 -1.42 -1.45 18.10
CA LYS A 6 -1.06 -1.14 16.72
C LYS A 6 -1.41 -2.26 15.73
N LYS A 7 -1.20 -3.53 16.12
CA LYS A 7 -1.56 -4.69 15.29
C LYS A 7 -3.07 -4.79 15.10
N VAL A 8 -3.84 -4.64 16.18
CA VAL A 8 -5.31 -4.64 16.12
C VAL A 8 -5.82 -3.52 15.22
N VAL A 9 -5.28 -2.30 15.35
CA VAL A 9 -5.63 -1.17 14.47
C VAL A 9 -5.28 -1.47 13.01
N ALA A 10 -4.11 -2.05 12.73
CA ALA A 10 -3.72 -2.41 11.37
C ALA A 10 -4.66 -3.47 10.75
N ILE A 11 -5.10 -4.45 11.54
CA ILE A 11 -6.08 -5.46 11.10
C ILE A 11 -7.45 -4.80 10.81
N ILE A 12 -7.90 -3.89 11.67
CA ILE A 12 -9.15 -3.15 11.48
C ILE A 12 -9.10 -2.31 10.20
N VAL A 13 -7.98 -1.61 9.96
CA VAL A 13 -7.77 -0.84 8.72
C VAL A 13 -7.81 -1.76 7.49
N SER A 14 -7.13 -2.91 7.52
CA SER A 14 -7.21 -3.88 6.42
C SER A 14 -8.63 -4.38 6.18
N PHE A 15 -9.42 -4.57 7.24
CA PHE A 15 -10.83 -4.96 7.10
C PHE A 15 -11.67 -3.87 6.43
N PHE A 16 -11.51 -2.60 6.82
CA PHE A 16 -12.18 -1.49 6.12
C PHE A 16 -11.75 -1.37 4.66
N TYR A 17 -10.47 -1.62 4.36
CA TYR A 17 -9.98 -1.65 3.00
C TYR A 17 -10.61 -2.78 2.15
N ILE A 18 -10.88 -3.95 2.74
CA ILE A 18 -11.67 -5.01 2.10
C ILE A 18 -13.09 -4.53 1.80
N LEU A 19 -13.77 -3.90 2.77
CA LEU A 19 -15.13 -3.38 2.57
C LEU A 19 -15.20 -2.29 1.48
N ALA A 20 -14.18 -1.43 1.42
CA ALA A 20 -14.07 -0.40 0.39
C ALA A 20 -13.93 -1.03 -1.01
N ASN A 21 -13.03 -2.01 -1.16
CA ASN A 21 -12.86 -2.74 -2.42
C ASN A 21 -14.09 -3.56 -2.81
N HIS A 22 -14.79 -4.17 -1.84
CA HIS A 22 -16.05 -4.87 -2.10
C HIS A 22 -17.14 -3.92 -2.60
N SER A 23 -17.23 -2.72 -2.02
CA SER A 23 -18.18 -1.68 -2.48
C SER A 23 -17.86 -1.21 -3.89
N PHE A 24 -16.58 -1.03 -4.20
CA PHE A 24 -16.09 -0.67 -5.53
C PHE A 24 -16.31 -1.79 -6.56
N TYR A 25 -16.09 -3.05 -6.18
CA TYR A 25 -16.44 -4.21 -7.01
C TYR A 25 -17.92 -4.20 -7.38
N ASN A 26 -18.80 -3.94 -6.41
CA ASN A 26 -20.24 -3.88 -6.65
C ASN A 26 -20.66 -2.71 -7.55
N SER A 27 -19.92 -1.60 -7.59
CA SER A 27 -20.20 -0.50 -8.52
C SER A 27 -19.94 -0.83 -9.98
N VAL A 28 -19.18 -1.89 -10.29
CA VAL A 28 -18.96 -2.34 -11.67
C VAL A 28 -20.20 -3.05 -12.24
N PHE A 29 -20.98 -3.72 -11.39
CA PHE A 29 -22.13 -4.52 -11.81
C PHE A 29 -23.48 -3.83 -11.61
N ASN A 30 -23.49 -2.67 -10.94
CA ASN A 30 -24.70 -1.92 -10.66
C ASN A 30 -24.58 -0.52 -11.24
N GLU A 31 -25.63 -0.08 -11.94
CA GLU A 31 -25.75 1.30 -12.40
C GLU A 31 -26.05 2.20 -11.20
N TYR A 32 -25.01 2.88 -10.71
CA TYR A 32 -25.14 3.87 -9.67
C TYR A 32 -25.12 5.29 -10.25
N THR A 33 -25.83 6.19 -9.58
CA THR A 33 -25.73 7.63 -9.84
C THR A 33 -24.29 8.11 -9.64
N ASN A 34 -23.88 9.11 -10.42
CA ASN A 34 -22.55 9.74 -10.35
C ASN A 34 -22.13 10.12 -8.92
N ASP A 35 -23.04 10.65 -8.10
CA ASP A 35 -22.75 11.00 -6.69
C ASP A 35 -22.38 9.76 -5.85
N LYS A 36 -23.09 8.65 -6.04
CA LYS A 36 -22.79 7.39 -5.37
C LYS A 36 -21.47 6.78 -5.87
N LEU A 37 -21.15 6.90 -7.16
CA LEU A 37 -19.84 6.50 -7.70
C LEU A 37 -18.70 7.35 -7.12
N PHE A 38 -18.91 8.66 -6.99
CA PHE A 38 -17.98 9.58 -6.33
C PHE A 38 -17.72 9.17 -4.88
N GLN A 39 -18.77 8.87 -4.11
CA GLN A 39 -18.63 8.44 -2.72
C GLN A 39 -17.89 7.10 -2.58
N ILE A 40 -18.23 6.10 -3.41
CA ILE A 40 -17.58 4.78 -3.39
C ILE A 40 -16.10 4.89 -3.75
N SER A 41 -15.76 5.60 -4.84
CA SER A 41 -14.39 5.77 -5.29
C SER A 41 -13.55 6.61 -4.32
N THR A 42 -14.13 7.65 -3.72
CA THR A 42 -13.46 8.47 -2.70
C THR A 42 -13.19 7.66 -1.43
N TRP A 43 -14.18 6.88 -0.98
CA TRP A 43 -14.02 5.97 0.16
C TRP A 43 -12.91 4.95 -0.08
N LEU A 44 -12.85 4.38 -1.29
CA LEU A 44 -11.78 3.48 -1.70
C LEU A 44 -10.41 4.17 -1.61
N GLY A 45 -10.23 5.34 -2.22
CA GLY A 45 -8.95 6.04 -2.20
C GLY A 45 -8.47 6.40 -0.79
N VAL A 46 -9.39 6.88 0.07
CA VAL A 46 -9.05 7.17 1.48
C VAL A 46 -8.58 5.91 2.20
N MET A 47 -9.31 4.80 2.07
CA MET A 47 -8.95 3.53 2.71
C MET A 47 -7.67 2.92 2.14
N GLU A 48 -7.42 3.07 0.84
CA GLU A 48 -6.21 2.59 0.18
C GLU A 48 -4.96 3.30 0.72
N VAL A 49 -5.00 4.63 0.83
CA VAL A 49 -3.90 5.42 1.41
C VAL A 49 -3.65 5.04 2.87
N ILE A 50 -4.69 4.96 3.69
CA ILE A 50 -4.55 4.59 5.12
C ILE A 50 -3.99 3.17 5.26
N PHE A 51 -4.47 2.23 4.45
CA PHE A 51 -3.99 0.85 4.42
C PHE A 51 -2.50 0.78 4.11
N TRP A 52 -2.05 1.44 3.04
CA TRP A 52 -0.63 1.42 2.66
C TRP A 52 0.23 2.10 3.72
N ILE A 53 -0.19 3.24 4.29
CA ILE A 53 0.54 3.87 5.40
C ILE A 53 0.72 2.90 6.57
N MET A 54 -0.32 2.17 6.96
CA MET A 54 -0.24 1.19 8.05
C MET A 54 0.66 0.00 7.71
N LEU A 55 0.59 -0.51 6.48
CA LEU A 55 1.45 -1.58 6.00
C LEU A 55 2.91 -1.16 6.05
N PHE A 56 3.26 -0.01 5.50
CA PHE A 56 4.63 0.48 5.53
C PHE A 56 5.10 0.77 6.96
N TYR A 57 4.26 1.40 7.79
CA TYR A 57 4.59 1.63 9.19
C TYR A 57 5.00 0.34 9.91
N SER A 58 4.29 -0.76 9.64
CA SER A 58 4.64 -2.07 10.16
C SER A 58 6.01 -2.56 9.65
N VAL A 59 6.31 -2.38 8.37
CA VAL A 59 7.61 -2.74 7.77
C VAL A 59 8.77 -1.96 8.39
N PHE A 60 8.58 -0.67 8.69
CA PHE A 60 9.60 0.18 9.30
C PHE A 60 9.83 -0.09 10.79
N TYR A 61 8.75 -0.30 11.56
CA TYR A 61 8.82 -0.35 13.02
C TYR A 61 9.06 -1.76 13.58
N LEU A 62 8.86 -2.82 12.77
CA LEU A 62 8.85 -4.21 13.25
C LEU A 62 10.04 -5.07 12.82
N GLU A 63 10.89 -4.58 11.91
CA GLU A 63 12.06 -5.32 11.46
C GLU A 63 13.36 -4.53 11.69
N ASN A 64 13.51 -4.00 12.90
CA ASN A 64 14.84 -3.76 13.46
C ASN A 64 15.45 -5.13 13.73
N LYS A 65 16.14 -5.68 12.72
CA LYS A 65 17.09 -6.76 12.95
C LYS A 65 18.05 -6.33 14.05
N ASP A 66 18.19 -7.18 15.06
CA ASP A 66 19.33 -7.16 15.98
C ASP A 66 20.62 -7.20 15.17
N ILE A 67 21.16 -6.02 14.84
CA ILE A 67 22.51 -5.88 14.31
C ILE A 67 23.42 -6.17 15.51
N LYS A 68 24.02 -7.37 15.54
CA LYS A 68 25.14 -7.65 16.44
C LYS A 68 26.28 -6.71 16.04
N PHE A 69 26.48 -5.66 16.83
CA PHE A 69 27.52 -4.68 16.62
C PHE A 69 28.88 -5.25 17.04
N ASP A 70 29.82 -5.28 16.10
CA ASP A 70 31.24 -5.28 16.38
C ASP A 70 31.91 -4.09 15.66
N ASP A 71 32.67 -3.32 16.44
CA ASP A 71 33.64 -2.23 16.23
C ASP A 71 33.68 -1.29 14.99
N LYS A 72 32.66 -1.20 14.13
CA LYS A 72 32.57 -0.14 13.08
C LYS A 72 31.40 0.84 13.26
N LYS A 73 31.23 1.32 14.50
CA LYS A 73 30.07 2.08 14.99
C LYS A 73 29.71 3.35 14.19
N GLU A 74 30.68 4.17 13.76
CA GLU A 74 30.34 5.50 13.23
C GLU A 74 30.01 5.52 11.72
N ILE A 75 30.62 4.62 10.94
CA ILE A 75 30.35 4.50 9.49
C ILE A 75 29.05 3.71 9.28
N ALA A 76 28.87 2.61 10.03
CA ALA A 76 27.64 1.81 9.96
C ALA A 76 26.41 2.60 10.43
N GLU A 77 26.52 3.46 11.45
CA GLU A 77 25.40 4.32 11.87
C GLU A 77 25.03 5.38 10.83
N LYS A 78 26.02 5.95 10.12
CA LYS A 78 25.78 6.91 9.04
C LYS A 78 25.15 6.24 7.82
N GLU A 79 25.58 5.03 7.48
CA GLU A 79 25.01 4.21 6.40
C GLU A 79 23.57 3.78 6.73
N VAL A 80 23.29 3.29 7.94
CA VAL A 80 21.94 2.91 8.38
C VAL A 80 20.99 4.12 8.37
N LYS A 81 21.44 5.29 8.83
CA LYS A 81 20.63 6.53 8.78
C LYS A 81 20.34 6.99 7.35
N LYS A 82 21.26 6.76 6.42
CA LYS A 82 21.07 7.06 4.99
C LYS A 82 20.06 6.10 4.38
N ASP A 83 20.19 4.80 4.64
CA ASP A 83 19.26 3.77 4.14
C ASP A 83 17.82 3.99 4.62
N ILE A 84 17.63 4.34 5.89
CA ILE A 84 16.30 4.69 6.44
C ILE A 84 15.71 5.90 5.72
N ARG A 85 16.53 6.91 5.43
CA ARG A 85 16.09 8.12 4.71
C ARG A 85 15.67 7.81 3.29
N ASP A 86 16.50 7.06 2.56
CA ASP A 86 16.21 6.67 1.18
C ASP A 86 14.92 5.83 1.11
N LEU A 87 14.72 4.95 2.09
CA LEU A 87 13.49 4.16 2.23
C LEU A 87 12.24 5.03 2.49
N ILE A 88 12.35 6.05 3.34
CA ILE A 88 11.27 7.02 3.59
C ILE A 88 10.94 7.83 2.32
N ILE A 89 11.96 8.23 1.55
CA ILE A 89 11.78 8.95 0.29
C ILE A 89 11.05 8.06 -0.72
N CYS A 90 11.48 6.81 -0.90
CA CYS A 90 10.82 5.84 -1.77
C CYS A 90 9.36 5.61 -1.37
N PHE A 91 9.09 5.47 -0.08
CA PHE A 91 7.73 5.34 0.43
C PHE A 91 6.88 6.59 0.16
N SER A 92 7.45 7.77 0.34
CA SER A 92 6.75 9.03 0.08
C SER A 92 6.37 9.15 -1.39
N ILE A 93 7.28 8.77 -2.31
CA ILE A 93 7.01 8.74 -3.76
C ILE A 93 5.86 7.76 -4.06
N PHE A 94 5.85 6.58 -3.43
CA PHE A 94 4.78 5.60 -3.59
C PHE A 94 3.41 6.11 -3.12
N ILE A 95 3.35 6.79 -1.97
CA ILE A 95 2.08 7.34 -1.47
C ILE A 95 1.59 8.49 -2.35
N ILE A 96 2.49 9.36 -2.80
CA ILE A 96 2.12 10.48 -3.68
C ILE A 96 1.60 9.94 -5.02
N SER A 97 2.27 8.95 -5.62
CA SER A 97 1.81 8.34 -6.87
C SER A 97 0.46 7.64 -6.70
N LEU A 98 0.25 6.92 -5.59
CA LEU A 98 -1.02 6.29 -5.23
C LEU A 98 -2.15 7.31 -5.13
N ILE A 99 -1.94 8.40 -4.37
CA ILE A 99 -2.94 9.47 -4.21
C ILE A 99 -3.32 10.08 -5.57
N CYS A 100 -2.34 10.32 -6.43
CA CYS A 100 -2.61 10.83 -7.78
C CYS A 100 -3.47 9.87 -8.62
N VAL A 101 -3.19 8.56 -8.54
CA VAL A 101 -3.98 7.53 -9.22
C VAL A 101 -5.40 7.46 -8.64
N ASP A 102 -5.56 7.57 -7.32
CA ASP A 102 -6.87 7.54 -6.67
C ASP A 102 -7.71 8.78 -7.02
N ILE A 103 -7.11 9.97 -7.02
CA ILE A 103 -7.79 11.20 -7.47
C ILE A 103 -8.21 11.06 -8.94
N SER A 104 -7.32 10.53 -9.79
CA SER A 104 -7.63 10.25 -11.18
C SER A 104 -8.82 9.31 -11.32
N ARG A 105 -8.85 8.19 -10.57
CA ARG A 105 -9.97 7.24 -10.54
C ARG A 105 -11.28 7.91 -10.15
N VAL A 106 -11.29 8.66 -9.04
CA VAL A 106 -12.48 9.33 -8.54
C VAL A 106 -13.08 10.25 -9.60
N ILE A 107 -12.24 11.07 -10.24
CA ILE A 107 -12.68 12.04 -11.25
C ILE A 107 -13.23 11.33 -12.49
N LEU A 108 -12.51 10.33 -13.01
CA LEU A 108 -12.87 9.65 -14.26
C LEU A 108 -14.12 8.77 -14.13
N GLN A 109 -14.31 8.12 -12.98
CA GLN A 109 -15.45 7.22 -12.77
C GLN A 109 -16.73 7.94 -12.36
N SER A 110 -16.62 9.07 -11.67
CA SER A 110 -17.78 9.85 -11.20
C SER A 110 -18.33 10.82 -12.24
N SER A 111 -17.52 11.21 -13.23
CA SER A 111 -17.89 12.26 -14.18
C SER A 111 -17.64 11.82 -15.63
N PRO A 112 -18.69 11.38 -16.36
CA PRO A 112 -18.59 11.06 -17.77
C PRO A 112 -18.05 12.22 -18.60
N TYR A 113 -18.46 13.46 -18.29
CA TYR A 113 -17.98 14.66 -18.98
C TYR A 113 -16.46 14.86 -18.85
N ILE A 114 -15.91 14.67 -17.65
CA ILE A 114 -14.46 14.80 -17.44
C ILE A 114 -13.74 13.63 -18.11
N ASN A 115 -14.29 12.41 -18.05
CA ASN A 115 -13.74 11.26 -18.74
C ASN A 115 -13.61 11.50 -20.25
N ASP A 116 -14.66 12.02 -20.88
CA ASP A 116 -14.66 12.38 -22.31
C ASP A 116 -13.62 13.47 -22.61
N THR A 117 -13.52 14.48 -21.74
CA THR A 117 -12.54 15.56 -21.89
C THR A 117 -11.10 15.05 -21.77
N VAL A 118 -10.83 14.17 -20.82
CA VAL A 118 -9.50 13.56 -20.61
C VAL A 118 -9.12 12.72 -21.81
N SER A 119 -10.08 12.00 -22.42
CA SER A 119 -9.83 11.14 -23.59
C SER A 119 -9.56 11.91 -24.88
N THR A 120 -9.97 13.18 -24.97
CA THR A 120 -9.91 14.00 -26.19
C THR A 120 -8.79 15.05 -26.15
N VAL A 121 -8.43 15.53 -24.95
CA VAL A 121 -7.41 16.56 -24.77
C VAL A 121 -6.06 15.91 -24.46
N ASN A 122 -5.13 16.01 -25.41
CA ASN A 122 -3.81 15.37 -25.34
C ASN A 122 -3.08 15.63 -24.01
N SER A 123 -3.08 16.87 -23.50
CA SER A 123 -2.40 17.20 -22.23
C SER A 123 -2.96 16.45 -21.02
N TYR A 124 -4.28 16.20 -20.98
CA TYR A 124 -4.91 15.43 -19.91
C TYR A 124 -4.66 13.93 -20.04
N VAL A 125 -4.61 13.40 -21.27
CA VAL A 125 -4.15 12.02 -21.52
C VAL A 125 -2.74 11.82 -20.95
N TRP A 126 -1.82 12.75 -21.23
CA TRP A 126 -0.45 12.68 -20.72
C TRP A 126 -0.36 12.79 -19.21
N LEU A 127 -1.18 13.65 -18.59
CA LEU A 127 -1.19 13.82 -17.14
C LEU A 127 -1.72 12.56 -16.44
N VAL A 128 -2.91 12.08 -16.84
CA VAL A 128 -3.53 10.88 -16.26
C VAL A 128 -2.67 9.65 -16.54
N GLY A 129 -2.26 9.44 -17.79
CA GLY A 129 -1.39 8.32 -18.17
C GLY A 129 -0.03 8.38 -17.44
N GLY A 130 0.56 9.56 -17.34
CA GLY A 130 1.84 9.78 -16.65
C GLY A 130 1.78 9.42 -15.16
N THR A 131 0.70 9.77 -14.46
CA THR A 131 0.54 9.40 -13.04
C THR A 131 0.43 7.87 -12.85
N ARG A 132 -0.24 7.17 -13.76
CA ARG A 132 -0.34 5.70 -13.73
C ARG A 132 1.01 5.03 -14.03
N VAL A 133 1.79 5.56 -14.98
CA VAL A 133 3.15 5.09 -15.24
C VAL A 133 4.07 5.31 -14.03
N LEU A 134 3.97 6.48 -13.38
CA LEU A 134 4.69 6.76 -12.14
C LEU A 134 4.35 5.72 -11.05
N PHE A 135 3.08 5.32 -10.96
CA PHE A 135 2.65 4.31 -10.00
C PHE A 135 3.26 2.92 -10.27
N ILE A 136 3.45 2.53 -11.54
CA ILE A 136 4.18 1.31 -11.91
C ILE A 136 5.62 1.37 -11.40
N PHE A 137 6.35 2.47 -11.66
CA PHE A 137 7.71 2.64 -11.17
C PHE A 137 7.78 2.58 -9.64
N SER A 138 6.85 3.24 -8.95
CA SER A 138 6.80 3.18 -7.49
C SER A 138 6.49 1.77 -6.95
N SER A 139 5.69 0.99 -7.68
CA SER A 139 5.39 -0.41 -7.34
C SER A 139 6.62 -1.32 -7.48
N ILE A 140 7.47 -1.08 -8.49
CA ILE A 140 8.75 -1.78 -8.65
C ILE A 140 9.68 -1.48 -7.47
N VAL A 141 9.79 -0.21 -7.09
CA VAL A 141 10.60 0.21 -5.93
C VAL A 141 10.10 -0.46 -4.65
N PHE A 142 8.78 -0.54 -4.45
CA PHE A 142 8.20 -1.28 -3.34
C PHE A 142 8.58 -2.78 -3.35
N GLY A 143 8.65 -3.40 -4.54
CA GLY A 143 9.14 -4.77 -4.71
C GLY A 143 10.57 -4.96 -4.17
N PHE A 144 11.49 -4.05 -4.49
CA PHE A 144 12.85 -4.11 -3.95
C PHE A 144 12.88 -4.00 -2.41
N ILE A 145 12.04 -3.13 -1.84
CA ILE A 145 11.89 -2.98 -0.39
C ILE A 145 11.40 -4.28 0.24
N ALA A 146 10.33 -4.87 -0.31
CA ALA A 146 9.76 -6.11 0.17
C ALA A 146 10.76 -7.27 0.10
N ALA A 147 11.54 -7.36 -0.99
CA ALA A 147 12.58 -8.36 -1.17
C ALA A 147 13.72 -8.22 -0.14
N SER A 148 14.14 -6.99 0.16
CA SER A 148 15.17 -6.70 1.17
C SER A 148 14.78 -7.19 2.57
N ARG A 149 13.48 -7.11 2.90
CA ARG A 149 12.91 -7.58 4.17
C ARG A 149 12.81 -9.11 4.28
N ARG A 150 13.01 -9.86 3.18
CA ARG A 150 12.94 -11.34 3.14
C ARG A 150 11.64 -11.92 3.73
N ASN A 151 10.57 -11.14 3.75
CA ASN A 151 9.26 -11.61 4.20
C ASN A 151 8.43 -12.04 2.99
N ILE A 152 8.08 -13.33 2.95
CA ILE A 152 7.37 -13.90 1.80
C ILE A 152 6.00 -13.26 1.56
N PHE A 153 5.29 -12.84 2.61
CA PHE A 153 3.98 -12.19 2.46
C PHE A 153 4.11 -10.81 1.83
N LEU A 154 5.10 -10.01 2.26
CA LEU A 154 5.36 -8.70 1.67
C LEU A 154 5.80 -8.82 0.21
N ILE A 155 6.60 -9.83 -0.12
CA ILE A 155 7.01 -10.11 -1.50
C ILE A 155 5.77 -10.42 -2.35
N ILE A 156 4.89 -11.30 -1.89
CA ILE A 156 3.65 -11.62 -2.61
C ILE A 156 2.77 -10.37 -2.77
N VAL A 157 2.58 -9.57 -1.70
CA VAL A 157 1.83 -8.30 -1.75
C VAL A 157 2.43 -7.35 -2.80
N SER A 158 3.76 -7.24 -2.86
CA SER A 158 4.44 -6.38 -3.84
C SER A 158 4.24 -6.85 -5.28
N VAL A 159 4.27 -8.16 -5.53
CA VAL A 159 4.03 -8.74 -6.86
C VAL A 159 2.59 -8.51 -7.30
N ILE A 160 1.62 -8.74 -6.43
CA ILE A 160 0.20 -8.48 -6.74
C ILE A 160 -0.01 -6.98 -6.99
N ASN A 161 0.58 -6.10 -6.17
CA ASN A 161 0.48 -4.66 -6.36
C ASN A 161 1.09 -4.19 -7.68
N PHE A 162 2.21 -4.79 -8.10
CA PHE A 162 2.79 -4.53 -9.42
C PHE A 162 1.84 -4.93 -10.54
N ILE A 163 1.20 -6.10 -10.46
CA ILE A 163 0.18 -6.51 -11.44
C ILE A 163 -0.99 -5.51 -11.45
N VAL A 164 -1.49 -5.10 -10.28
CA VAL A 164 -2.54 -4.08 -10.16
C VAL A 164 -2.13 -2.77 -10.83
N SER A 165 -0.89 -2.32 -10.63
CA SER A 165 -0.40 -1.08 -11.26
C SER A 165 -0.41 -1.15 -12.80
N ILE A 166 -0.08 -2.31 -13.38
CA ILE A 166 -0.16 -2.54 -14.83
C ILE A 166 -1.62 -2.53 -15.29
N MET A 167 -2.50 -3.20 -14.54
CA MET A 167 -3.93 -3.23 -14.88
C MET A 167 -4.58 -1.84 -14.84
N ILE A 168 -4.22 -1.01 -13.86
CA ILE A 168 -4.66 0.38 -13.78
C ILE A 168 -4.18 1.18 -15.00
N TRP A 169 -2.92 0.98 -15.41
CA TRP A 169 -2.38 1.64 -16.60
C TRP A 169 -3.12 1.23 -17.89
N LEU A 170 -3.52 -0.04 -18.00
CA LEU A 170 -4.30 -0.59 -19.12
C LEU A 170 -5.81 -0.30 -19.05
N ASP A 171 -6.28 0.57 -18.16
CA ASP A 171 -7.70 0.88 -17.93
C ASP A 171 -8.57 -0.32 -17.48
N PHE A 172 -7.95 -1.40 -16.97
CA PHE A 172 -8.65 -2.52 -16.36
C PHE A 172 -8.89 -2.33 -14.86
N ASP A 173 -9.04 -1.08 -14.41
CA ASP A 173 -9.29 -0.75 -13.00
C ASP A 173 -10.77 -0.93 -12.62
N GLY A 174 -11.14 -2.17 -12.35
CA GLY A 174 -12.50 -2.56 -12.01
C GLY A 174 -12.56 -3.81 -11.13
N ASN A 175 -13.27 -4.83 -11.61
CA ASN A 175 -13.55 -6.03 -10.84
C ASN A 175 -12.29 -6.84 -10.47
N VAL A 176 -11.39 -7.08 -11.42
CA VAL A 176 -10.19 -7.90 -11.19
C VAL A 176 -9.22 -7.19 -10.24
N THR A 177 -8.98 -5.89 -10.42
CA THR A 177 -8.11 -5.11 -9.52
C THR A 177 -8.71 -5.01 -8.11
N ALA A 178 -10.04 -4.92 -7.97
CA ALA A 178 -10.70 -4.96 -6.67
C ALA A 178 -10.47 -6.30 -5.95
N ILE A 179 -10.62 -7.43 -6.66
CA ILE A 179 -10.35 -8.77 -6.09
C ILE A 179 -8.88 -8.88 -5.66
N MET A 180 -7.94 -8.45 -6.50
CA MET A 180 -6.51 -8.47 -6.18
C MET A 180 -6.19 -7.62 -4.93
N ARG A 181 -6.81 -6.45 -4.79
CA ARG A 181 -6.66 -5.59 -3.60
C ARG A 181 -7.24 -6.22 -2.34
N ILE A 182 -8.37 -6.94 -2.43
CA ILE A 182 -8.89 -7.75 -1.32
C ILE A 182 -7.90 -8.84 -0.93
N VAL A 183 -7.30 -9.53 -1.89
CA VAL A 183 -6.27 -10.55 -1.62
C VAL A 183 -5.05 -9.93 -0.93
N ILE A 184 -4.58 -8.75 -1.37
CA ILE A 184 -3.53 -7.98 -0.71
C ILE A 184 -3.88 -7.71 0.76
N ALA A 185 -5.10 -7.25 1.02
CA ALA A 185 -5.55 -6.94 2.38
C ALA A 185 -5.58 -8.18 3.29
N ILE A 186 -6.03 -9.33 2.76
CA ILE A 186 -6.02 -10.60 3.49
C ILE A 186 -4.58 -11.05 3.80
N LEU A 187 -3.67 -10.96 2.83
CA LEU A 187 -2.25 -11.26 3.04
C LEU A 187 -1.62 -10.34 4.09
N ALA A 188 -1.98 -9.06 4.10
CA ALA A 188 -1.54 -8.11 5.12
C ALA A 188 -2.06 -8.48 6.52
N ILE A 189 -3.31 -8.92 6.65
CA ILE A 189 -3.85 -9.41 7.93
C ILE A 189 -3.06 -10.62 8.42
N ILE A 190 -2.81 -11.61 7.55
CA ILE A 190 -2.00 -12.79 7.88
C ILE A 190 -0.60 -12.36 8.32
N TYR A 191 0.02 -11.43 7.59
CA TYR A 191 1.31 -10.85 7.95
C TYR A 191 1.28 -10.22 9.35
N TYR A 192 0.27 -9.43 9.71
CA TYR A 192 0.17 -8.82 11.04
C TYR A 192 -0.03 -9.85 12.16
N LEU A 193 -0.78 -10.92 11.90
CA LEU A 193 -1.02 -11.99 12.87
C LEU A 193 0.24 -12.83 13.14
N LEU A 194 1.02 -13.12 12.10
CA LEU A 194 2.28 -13.88 12.22
C LEU A 194 3.44 -13.06 12.78
N LEU A 195 3.24 -11.76 12.89
CA LEU A 195 4.24 -10.86 13.40
C LEU A 195 4.40 -11.11 14.90
N LYS A 196 5.60 -11.50 15.33
CA LYS A 196 5.88 -11.85 16.73
C LYS A 196 5.80 -10.59 17.60
N ASP A 197 5.25 -10.70 18.81
CA ASP A 197 5.37 -9.62 19.79
C ASP A 197 6.78 -9.68 20.41
N ASN A 198 7.54 -8.59 20.30
CA ASN A 198 8.87 -8.45 20.93
C ASN A 198 8.84 -8.56 22.47
N ASN A 199 7.67 -8.79 23.09
CA ASN A 199 7.56 -9.02 24.53
C ASN A 199 7.91 -10.45 24.95
N ASP A 200 7.85 -11.44 24.05
CA ASP A 200 8.12 -12.84 24.40
C ASP A 200 9.61 -13.15 24.56
N SER A 201 10.49 -12.40 23.88
CA SER A 201 11.95 -12.57 24.02
C SER A 201 12.44 -12.06 25.38
N HIS A 202 11.90 -10.93 25.85
CA HIS A 202 12.31 -10.32 27.11
C HIS A 202 11.75 -11.06 28.35
N TYR A 203 10.65 -11.81 28.20
CA TYR A 203 10.09 -12.63 29.29
C TYR A 203 10.82 -13.98 29.41
N LYS A 204 11.20 -14.60 28.29
CA LYS A 204 11.98 -15.85 28.32
C LYS A 204 13.37 -15.68 28.96
N GLU A 205 14.02 -14.53 28.78
CA GLU A 205 15.35 -14.28 29.35
C GLU A 205 15.32 -14.03 30.87
N LYS A 206 14.17 -13.67 31.45
CA LYS A 206 13.99 -13.47 32.89
C LYS A 206 13.62 -14.73 33.67
N VAL A 207 13.20 -15.80 33.01
CA VAL A 207 12.79 -17.06 33.67
C VAL A 207 13.95 -18.09 33.71
N THR A 208 15.03 -17.84 32.95
CA THR A 208 16.24 -18.69 32.88
C THR A 208 17.48 -18.10 33.56
N LYS A 209 17.33 -17.02 34.35
CA LYS A 209 18.35 -16.54 35.30
C LYS A 209 17.83 -16.66 36.72
#